data_AF-A0A2W6BGF7-F1
#
_entry.id   AF-A0A2W6BGF7-F1
#
_cell.length_a   1.000
_cell.length_b   1.000
_cell.length_c   1.000
_cell.angle_alpha   90.00
_cell.angle_beta   90.00
_cell.angle_gamma   90.00
#
_symmetry.space_group_name_H-M   'P 1'
#
loop_
_entity.id
_entity.type
_entity.pdbx_description
1 polymer ?
#
loop_
_entity_poly.entity_id
_entity_poly.type
_entity_poly.pdbx_seq_one_letter_code
_entity_poly.pdbx_strand_id
1 'polypeptide(L)'
;MLQVHTCVSVHCDRCRDALGGPLVQAHYRTEKAALDAATAQRWRTGPGQRLLCSACAPVLTCDAQDHDFSTWRHPVTANGHPAPSEYRHCWRCCRLESRPATHNDHDGGDLR
;
A
#
# COMPACT_ATOMS: atom_id res chain seq x y z
N MET A 1 3.28 31.38 34.04
CA MET A 1 4.54 31.08 33.31
C MET A 1 4.22 29.97 32.32
N LEU A 2 4.27 30.24 31.01
CA LEU A 2 4.03 29.23 29.96
C LEU A 2 5.37 28.58 29.60
N GLN A 3 5.54 27.29 29.88
CA GLN A 3 6.66 26.51 29.33
C GLN A 3 6.29 26.06 27.92
N VAL A 4 7.01 26.56 26.93
CA VAL A 4 6.91 26.09 25.54
C VAL A 4 7.83 24.88 25.41
N HIS A 5 7.26 23.69 25.25
CA HIS A 5 8.02 22.49 24.91
C HIS A 5 8.05 22.35 23.39
N THR A 6 9.23 22.44 22.78
CA THR A 6 9.42 22.04 21.38
C THR A 6 9.32 20.52 21.31
N CYS A 7 8.42 20.01 20.49
CA CYS A 7 8.24 18.59 20.26
C CYS A 7 8.48 18.23 18.79
N VAL A 8 8.83 16.98 18.55
CA VAL A 8 9.03 16.41 17.22
C VAL A 8 7.87 15.46 16.94
N SER A 9 7.24 15.61 15.78
CA SER A 9 6.31 14.62 15.22
C SER A 9 6.93 13.99 13.99
N VAL A 10 6.54 12.75 13.71
CA VAL A 10 7.02 12.01 12.54
C VAL A 10 5.88 11.85 11.56
N HIS A 11 6.14 12.18 10.30
CA HIS A 11 5.15 12.09 9.22
C HIS A 11 5.70 11.26 8.07
N CYS A 12 4.83 10.49 7.44
CA CYS A 12 5.17 9.79 6.21
C CYS A 12 5.42 10.82 5.11
N ASP A 13 6.53 10.71 4.39
CA ASP A 13 6.85 11.63 3.29
C ASP A 13 5.78 11.58 2.18
N ARG A 14 5.16 10.42 1.96
CA ARG A 14 4.18 10.18 0.89
C ARG A 14 2.74 10.53 1.28
N CYS A 15 2.19 9.88 2.30
CA CYS A 15 0.77 10.06 2.69
C CYS A 15 0.55 11.14 3.76
N ARG A 16 1.63 11.71 4.32
CA ARG A 16 1.59 12.72 5.41
C ARG A 16 1.00 12.25 6.73
N ASP A 17 0.53 11.01 6.83
CA ASP A 17 0.07 10.40 8.08
C ASP A 17 1.13 10.50 9.17
N ALA A 18 0.67 10.78 10.39
CA ALA A 18 1.52 10.84 11.56
C ALA A 18 1.82 9.44 12.11
N LEU A 19 3.01 9.30 12.70
CA LEU A 19 3.33 8.15 13.55
C LEU A 19 2.38 8.14 14.75
N GLY A 20 1.73 6.98 14.99
CA GLY A 20 0.58 6.86 15.91
C GLY A 20 -0.78 6.74 15.20
N GLY A 21 -0.84 7.07 13.91
CA GLY A 21 -2.02 6.93 13.05
C GLY A 21 -2.78 8.24 12.82
N PRO A 22 -3.81 8.23 11.96
CA PRO A 22 -4.49 9.45 11.50
C PRO A 22 -5.26 10.20 12.59
N LEU A 23 -5.58 9.54 13.72
CA LEU A 23 -6.35 10.11 14.83
C LEU A 23 -5.48 10.54 16.01
N VAL A 24 -4.22 10.09 16.08
CA VAL A 24 -3.33 10.35 17.22
C VAL A 24 -1.93 10.64 16.71
N GLN A 25 -1.60 11.93 16.58
CA GLN A 25 -0.23 12.36 16.32
C GLN A 25 0.61 12.17 17.58
N ALA A 26 1.60 11.28 17.52
CA ALA A 26 2.55 11.14 18.60
C ALA A 26 3.59 12.27 18.56
N HIS A 27 3.86 12.85 19.73
CA HIS A 27 4.86 13.89 19.93
C HIS A 27 6.00 13.36 20.81
N TYR A 28 7.23 13.64 20.40
CA TYR A 28 8.44 13.18 21.05
C TYR A 28 9.30 14.36 21.49
N ARG A 29 10.06 14.19 22.58
CA ARG A 29 10.94 15.23 23.11
C ARG A 29 12.19 15.43 22.25
N THR A 30 12.63 14.41 21.52
CA THR A 30 13.84 14.45 20.69
C THR A 30 13.60 13.75 19.35
N GLU A 31 14.36 14.15 18.34
CA GLU A 31 14.35 13.49 17.02
C GLU A 31 14.72 12.00 17.12
N LYS A 32 15.75 11.68 17.90
CA LYS A 32 16.16 10.28 18.15
C LYS A 32 15.01 9.43 18.69
N ALA A 33 14.28 9.91 19.69
CA ALA A 33 13.14 9.16 20.24
C ALA A 33 12.03 8.95 19.20
N ALA A 34 11.81 9.96 18.34
CA ALA A 34 10.85 9.90 17.26
C ALA A 34 11.24 8.85 16.19
N LEU A 35 12.52 8.81 15.81
CA LEU A 35 13.08 7.83 14.86
C LEU A 35 13.11 6.41 15.44
N ASP A 36 13.47 6.26 16.72
CA ASP A 36 13.44 4.98 17.42
C ASP A 36 12.00 4.43 17.45
N ALA A 37 11.00 5.28 17.73
CA ALA A 37 9.59 4.90 17.70
C ALA A 37 9.09 4.56 16.28
N ALA A 38 9.53 5.29 15.25
CA ALA A 38 9.18 4.99 13.87
C ALA A 38 9.73 3.61 13.45
N THR A 39 10.98 3.33 13.82
CA THR A 39 11.63 2.04 13.57
C THR A 39 10.88 0.91 14.27
N ALA A 40 10.46 1.11 15.53
CA ALA A 40 9.64 0.15 16.27
C ALA A 40 8.29 -0.14 15.59
N GLN A 41 7.70 0.86 14.92
CA GLN A 41 6.48 0.70 14.10
C GLN A 41 6.76 0.24 12.66
N ARG A 42 7.98 -0.23 12.37
CA ARG A 42 8.41 -0.75 11.06
C ARG A 42 8.31 0.26 9.92
N TRP A 43 8.44 1.55 10.23
CA TRP A 43 8.66 2.56 9.22
C TRP A 43 10.04 2.35 8.60
N ARG A 44 10.19 2.71 7.32
CA ARG A 44 11.45 2.52 6.59
C ARG A 44 11.98 3.85 6.07
N THR A 45 13.30 3.96 5.99
CA THR A 45 13.96 5.00 5.23
C THR A 45 13.97 4.62 3.75
N GLY A 46 13.31 5.43 2.94
CA GLY A 46 13.39 5.38 1.49
C GLY A 46 14.62 6.15 0.96
N PRO A 47 14.77 6.20 -0.38
CA PRO A 47 15.81 6.98 -1.04
C PRO A 47 15.85 8.43 -0.54
N GLY A 48 17.05 8.97 -0.34
CA GLY A 48 17.23 10.36 0.11
C GLY A 48 16.84 10.61 1.58
N GLN A 49 16.93 9.62 2.45
CA GLN A 49 16.62 9.71 3.89
C GLN A 49 15.16 10.09 4.19
N ARG A 50 14.25 9.83 3.25
CA ARG A 50 12.82 10.08 3.43
C ARG A 50 12.21 8.98 4.27
N LEU A 51 11.45 9.33 5.30
CA LEU A 51 10.80 8.34 6.16
C LEU A 51 9.41 7.97 5.63
N LEU A 52 9.15 6.67 5.52
CA LEU A 52 7.93 6.11 4.94
C LEU A 52 7.24 5.20 5.93
N CYS A 53 5.93 5.35 6.06
CA CYS A 53 5.12 4.44 6.85
C CYS A 53 5.15 3.03 6.25
N SER A 54 4.82 2.04 7.08
CA SER A 54 4.80 0.62 6.70
C SER A 54 3.89 0.31 5.51
N ALA A 55 2.84 1.11 5.29
CA ALA A 55 1.96 0.98 4.13
C ALA A 55 2.56 1.58 2.84
N CYS A 56 3.27 2.70 2.93
CA CYS A 56 3.83 3.40 1.76
C CYS A 56 5.19 2.84 1.31
N ALA A 57 5.99 2.30 2.24
CA ALA A 57 7.33 1.80 1.93
C ALA A 57 7.36 0.68 0.86
N PRO A 58 6.46 -0.32 0.91
CA PRO A 58 6.41 -1.35 -0.14
C PRO A 58 6.02 -0.80 -1.51
N VAL A 59 5.13 0.20 -1.56
CA VAL A 59 4.69 0.82 -2.82
C VAL A 59 5.88 1.44 -3.55
N LEU A 60 6.67 2.29 -2.87
CA LEU A 60 7.84 2.91 -3.48
C LEU A 60 8.92 1.90 -3.88
N THR A 61 9.07 0.83 -3.11
CA THR A 61 10.00 -0.24 -3.48
C THR A 61 9.58 -0.93 -4.78
N CYS A 62 8.28 -1.15 -4.97
CA CYS A 62 7.76 -1.74 -6.20
C CYS A 62 7.77 -0.75 -7.38
N ASP A 63 7.50 0.54 -7.15
CA ASP A 63 7.60 1.58 -8.18
C ASP A 63 9.03 1.64 -8.78
N ALA A 64 10.06 1.27 -8.01
CA ALA A 64 11.46 1.25 -8.44
C ALA A 64 12.00 -0.10 -8.95
N GLN A 65 11.38 -1.22 -8.59
CA GLN A 65 11.90 -2.59 -8.85
C GLN A 65 10.93 -3.45 -9.67
N ASP A 66 9.93 -2.83 -10.26
CA ASP A 66 8.72 -3.47 -10.80
C ASP A 66 7.86 -4.19 -9.75
N HIS A 67 6.58 -4.30 -10.06
CA HIS A 67 5.60 -4.97 -9.22
C HIS A 67 5.65 -6.48 -9.41
N ASP A 68 5.75 -7.21 -8.31
CA ASP A 68 5.59 -8.66 -8.29
C ASP A 68 4.11 -9.03 -8.19
N PHE A 69 3.44 -9.07 -9.35
CA PHE A 69 2.01 -9.37 -9.45
C PHE A 69 1.72 -10.87 -9.45
N SER A 70 0.62 -11.25 -8.81
CA SER A 70 0.02 -12.57 -8.99
C SER A 70 -0.39 -12.80 -10.45
N THR A 71 -0.67 -14.06 -10.79
CA THR A 71 -1.44 -14.38 -11.99
C THR A 71 -2.80 -13.67 -11.96
N TRP A 72 -3.36 -13.41 -13.15
CA TRP A 72 -4.72 -12.89 -13.28
C TRP A 72 -5.72 -13.87 -12.68
N ARG A 73 -6.64 -13.34 -11.88
CA ARG A 73 -7.71 -14.08 -11.23
C ARG A 73 -9.03 -13.62 -11.82
N HIS A 74 -9.87 -14.58 -12.18
CA HIS A 74 -11.23 -14.33 -12.66
C HIS A 74 -12.21 -14.71 -11.54
N PRO A 75 -12.69 -13.74 -10.74
CA PRO A 75 -13.59 -14.04 -9.64
C PRO A 75 -14.95 -14.50 -10.17
N VAL A 76 -15.54 -15.45 -9.46
CA VAL A 76 -16.92 -15.88 -9.69
C VAL A 76 -17.79 -15.18 -8.66
N THR A 77 -18.89 -14.57 -9.13
CA THR A 77 -19.89 -13.94 -8.26
C THR A 77 -20.55 -14.98 -7.35
N ALA A 78 -21.21 -14.52 -6.28
CA ALA A 78 -21.95 -15.40 -5.37
C ALA A 78 -23.02 -16.26 -6.09
N ASN A 79 -23.47 -15.81 -7.26
CA ASN A 79 -24.46 -16.50 -8.09
C ASN A 79 -23.83 -17.44 -9.13
N GLY A 80 -22.53 -17.75 -9.03
CA GLY A 80 -21.84 -18.66 -9.94
C GLY A 80 -21.44 -18.08 -11.30
N HIS A 81 -21.72 -16.80 -11.56
CA HIS A 81 -21.38 -16.15 -12.83
C HIS A 81 -19.98 -15.55 -12.78
N PRO A 82 -19.13 -15.71 -13.81
CA PRO A 82 -17.83 -15.04 -13.87
C PRO A 82 -17.99 -13.52 -13.86
N ALA A 83 -17.12 -12.81 -13.14
CA ALA A 83 -17.12 -11.36 -13.13
C ALA A 83 -16.71 -10.79 -14.51
N PRO A 84 -17.16 -9.59 -14.88
CA PRO A 84 -16.77 -8.96 -16.14
C PRO A 84 -15.30 -8.50 -16.18
N SER A 85 -14.58 -8.62 -15.07
CA SER A 85 -13.19 -8.19 -14.93
C SER A 85 -12.35 -9.25 -14.25
N GLU A 86 -11.12 -9.39 -14.72
CA GLU A 86 -10.06 -10.08 -14.01
C GLU A 86 -9.27 -9.09 -13.15
N TYR A 87 -8.68 -9.59 -12.08
CA TYR A 87 -7.79 -8.79 -11.24
C TYR A 87 -6.51 -9.55 -10.91
N ARG A 88 -5.45 -8.81 -10.62
CA ARG A 88 -4.24 -9.33 -9.98
C ARG A 88 -3.81 -8.35 -8.90
N HIS A 89 -3.03 -8.84 -7.94
CA HIS A 89 -2.49 -7.97 -6.91
C HIS A 89 -0.99 -8.19 -6.76
N CYS A 90 -0.27 -7.13 -6.40
CA CYS A 90 1.13 -7.22 -6.08
C CYS A 90 1.30 -7.78 -4.66
N TRP A 91 2.06 -8.87 -4.51
CA TRP A 91 2.28 -9.51 -3.21
C TRP A 91 3.03 -8.63 -2.22
N ARG A 92 3.81 -7.66 -2.72
CA ARG A 92 4.66 -6.80 -1.91
C ARG A 92 3.93 -5.56 -1.40
N CYS A 93 3.19 -4.87 -2.27
CA CYS A 93 2.58 -3.58 -1.96
C CYS A 93 1.05 -3.58 -1.99
N CYS A 94 0.41 -4.73 -2.19
CA CYS A 94 -1.04 -4.90 -2.26
C CYS A 94 -1.72 -4.05 -3.35
N ARG A 95 -0.96 -3.49 -4.30
CA ARG A 95 -1.51 -2.78 -5.46
C ARG A 95 -2.40 -3.73 -6.26
N LEU A 96 -3.62 -3.31 -6.56
CA LEU A 96 -4.56 -4.06 -7.37
C LEU A 96 -4.56 -3.50 -8.80
N GLU A 97 -4.52 -4.40 -9.77
CA GLU A 97 -4.81 -4.09 -11.16
C GLU A 97 -6.03 -4.89 -11.61
N SER A 98 -6.86 -4.27 -12.43
CA SER A 98 -8.01 -4.90 -13.06
C SER A 98 -7.95 -4.72 -14.57
N ARG A 99 -8.50 -5.69 -15.29
CA ARG A 99 -8.72 -5.62 -16.73
C ARG A 99 -10.08 -6.23 -17.08
N PRO A 100 -10.69 -5.87 -18.21
CA PRO A 100 -11.84 -6.60 -18.73
C PRO A 100 -11.50 -8.08 -18.86
N ALA A 101 -12.43 -8.96 -18.46
CA ALA A 101 -12.26 -10.39 -18.69
C ALA A 101 -12.25 -10.63 -20.20
N THR A 102 -11.26 -11.38 -20.69
CA THR A 102 -11.29 -11.88 -22.07
C THR A 102 -12.43 -12.88 -22.17
N HIS A 103 -13.56 -12.47 -22.73
CA HIS A 103 -14.53 -13.41 -23.25
C HIS A 103 -13.82 -14.19 -24.37
N ASN A 104 -13.49 -15.45 -24.09
CA ASN A 104 -13.28 -16.39 -25.19
C ASN A 104 -14.67 -16.59 -25.80
N ASP A 105 -15.03 -15.77 -26.77
CA ASP A 105 -16.05 -16.11 -27.75
C ASP A 105 -15.52 -17.29 -28.56
N HIS A 106 -15.55 -18.50 -27.97
CA HIS A 106 -15.69 -19.72 -28.76
C HIS A 106 -17.17 -19.84 -29.11
N ASP A 107 -17.60 -18.93 -29.97
CA ASP A 107 -18.79 -19.08 -30.79
C ASP A 107 -18.45 -20.10 -31.86
N GLY A 108 -18.63 -21.37 -31.51
CA GLY A 108 -18.45 -22.52 -32.38
C GLY A 108 -19.71 -23.36 -32.32
N GLY A 109 -20.79 -22.84 -32.91
CA GLY A 109 -22.01 -23.59 -33.10
C GLY A 109 -21.71 -24.89 -33.86
N ASP A 110 -22.12 -26.01 -33.27
CA ASP A 110 -22.30 -27.25 -34.01
C ASP A 110 -23.59 -27.91 -33.48
N LEU A 111 -24.70 -27.57 -34.12
CA LEU A 111 -25.91 -28.39 -34.14
C LEU A 111 -25.81 -29.28 -35.38
N ARG A 112 -25.48 -30.56 -35.16
CA ARG A 112 -25.85 -31.64 -36.08
C ARG A 112 -26.78 -32.60 -35.36
#